data_AF-A0A0R3KDV2-F1
#
_entry.id   AF-A0A0R3KDV2-F1
#
_cell.length_a   1.000
_cell.length_b   1.000
_cell.length_c   1.000
_cell.angle_alpha   90.00
_cell.angle_beta   90.00
_cell.angle_gamma   90.00
#
_symmetry.space_group_name_H-M   'P 1'
#
loop_
_entity.id
_entity.type
_entity.pdbx_description
1 polymer ?
#
loop_
_entity_poly.entity_id
_entity_poly.type
_entity_poly.pdbx_seq_one_letter_code
_entity_poly.pdbx_strand_id
1 'polypeptide(L)' 'MARLIESLTRSVELLTVDIEYDEARAGVYDLSAVTYPVLARSLKVRKDNIRITIASLEAQLHATEAA' A
#
# COMPACT_ATOMS: atom_id res chain seq x y z
N MET A 1 -18.11 -3.09 6.39
CA MET A 1 -16.80 -2.48 6.08
C MET A 1 -15.62 -3.43 6.32
N ALA A 2 -15.66 -4.30 7.33
CA ALA A 2 -14.60 -5.26 7.63
C ALA A 2 -14.05 -6.06 6.42
N ARG A 3 -14.91 -6.68 5.59
CA ARG A 3 -14.47 -7.43 4.40
C ARG A 3 -13.73 -6.58 3.35
N LEU A 4 -14.09 -5.30 3.23
CA LEU A 4 -13.40 -4.38 2.32
C LEU A 4 -12.01 -4.01 2.87
N ILE A 5 -11.92 -3.73 4.17
CA ILE A 5 -10.66 -3.45 4.87
C ILE A 5 -9.69 -4.64 4.72
N GLU A 6 -10.17 -5.87 4.91
CA GLU A 6 -9.38 -7.10 4.71
C GLU A 6 -8.86 -7.22 3.27
N SER A 7 -9.72 -6.99 2.27
CA SER A 7 -9.33 -7.03 0.85
C SER A 7 -8.29 -5.96 0.49
N LEU A 8 -8.43 -4.75 1.01
CA LEU A 8 -7.47 -3.67 0.81
C LEU A 8 -6.14 -3.96 1.52
N THR A 9 -6.18 -4.57 2.70
CA THR A 9 -4.98 -5.00 3.43
C THR A 9 -4.21 -6.05 2.62
N ARG A 10 -4.88 -7.05 2.07
CA ARG A 10 -4.26 -8.02 1.16
C ARG A 10 -3.67 -7.37 -0.09
N SER A 11 -4.31 -6.31 -0.59
CA SER A 11 -3.77 -5.54 -1.73
C SER A 11 -2.47 -4.82 -1.36
N VAL A 12 -2.36 -4.29 -0.13
CA VAL A 12 -1.11 -3.68 0.39
C VAL A 12 0.02 -4.71 0.48
N GLU A 13 -0.28 -5.94 0.87
CA GLU A 13 0.68 -7.04 0.92
C GLU A 13 1.19 -7.40 -0.49
N LEU A 14 0.28 -7.57 -1.45
CA LEU A 14 0.63 -7.86 -2.85
C LEU A 14 1.50 -6.75 -3.45
N LEU A 15 1.11 -5.47 -3.25
CA LEU A 15 1.90 -4.34 -3.70
C LEU A 15 3.29 -4.32 -3.06
N THR A 16 3.43 -4.80 -1.82
CA THR A 16 4.74 -4.87 -1.16
C THR A 16 5.63 -5.90 -1.83
N VAL A 17 5.10 -7.09 -2.16
CA VAL A 17 5.83 -8.11 -2.92
C VAL A 17 6.25 -7.59 -4.30
N ASP A 18 5.36 -6.90 -5.01
CA ASP A 18 5.67 -6.35 -6.34
C ASP A 18 6.73 -5.23 -6.28
N ILE A 19 6.71 -4.40 -5.24
CA ILE A 19 7.74 -3.38 -4.99
C ILE A 19 9.09 -4.06 -4.77
N GLU A 20 9.15 -5.03 -3.84
CA GLU A 20 10.38 -5.74 -3.50
C GLU A 20 10.96 -6.48 -4.71
N TYR A 21 10.10 -7.11 -5.51
CA TYR A 21 10.48 -7.77 -6.75
C TYR A 21 11.11 -6.78 -7.75
N ASP A 22 10.49 -5.62 -7.97
CA ASP A 22 10.98 -4.64 -8.93
C ASP A 22 12.26 -3.94 -8.46
N GLU A 23 12.36 -3.63 -7.16
CA GLU A 23 13.59 -3.12 -6.51
C GLU A 23 14.74 -4.14 -6.66
N ALA A 24 14.48 -5.44 -6.39
CA ALA A 24 15.48 -6.50 -6.50
C ALA A 24 15.91 -6.75 -7.95
N ARG A 25 14.96 -6.73 -8.89
CA ARG A 25 15.23 -6.86 -10.33
C ARG A 25 16.12 -5.74 -10.85
N ALA A 26 15.93 -4.51 -10.35
CA ALA A 26 16.74 -3.37 -10.71
C ALA A 26 18.05 -3.26 -9.91
N GLY A 27 18.14 -3.94 -8.76
CA GLY A 27 19.25 -3.80 -7.81
C GLY A 27 19.29 -2.42 -7.12
N VAL A 28 18.16 -1.70 -7.09
CA VAL A 28 18.08 -0.33 -6.55
C VAL A 28 16.91 -0.25 -5.56
N TYR A 29 17.24 -0.03 -4.29
CA TYR A 29 16.29 0.02 -3.16
C TYR A 29 16.12 1.43 -2.59
N ASP A 30 17.09 2.32 -2.82
CA ASP A 30 17.03 3.70 -2.35
C ASP A 30 16.04 4.51 -3.20
N LEU A 31 14.92 4.92 -2.59
CA LEU A 31 13.88 5.71 -3.22
C LEU A 31 14.37 7.08 -3.72
N SER A 32 15.43 7.62 -3.13
CA SER A 32 16.05 8.89 -3.54
C SER A 32 16.97 8.75 -4.75
N ALA A 33 17.36 7.52 -5.11
CA ALA A 33 18.18 7.27 -6.27
C ALA A 33 17.45 7.69 -7.55
N VAL A 34 18.16 8.41 -8.42
CA VAL A 34 17.64 8.82 -9.74
C VAL A 34 17.27 7.61 -10.61
N THR A 35 17.96 6.49 -10.38
CA THR A 35 17.73 5.21 -11.06
C THR A 35 16.69 4.33 -10.37
N TYR A 36 16.03 4.81 -9.32
CA TYR A 36 15.01 4.05 -8.63
C TYR A 36 13.84 3.68 -9.57
N PRO A 37 13.36 2.42 -9.57
CA PRO A 37 12.39 1.95 -10.56
C PRO A 37 11.07 2.73 -10.53
N VAL A 38 10.60 3.14 -11.71
CA VAL A 38 9.36 3.92 -11.87
C VAL A 38 8.13 3.12 -11.42
N LEU A 39 8.12 1.81 -11.69
CA LEU A 39 7.04 0.93 -11.25
C LEU A 39 7.02 0.83 -9.73
N ALA A 40 8.13 0.46 -9.08
CA ALA A 40 8.23 0.46 -7.63
C ALA A 40 7.82 1.81 -6.99
N ARG A 41 8.14 2.94 -7.62
CA ARG A 41 7.74 4.28 -7.14
C ARG A 41 6.22 4.46 -7.17
N SER A 42 5.61 4.10 -8.29
CA SER A 42 4.17 4.19 -8.50
C SER A 42 3.41 3.27 -7.54
N LEU A 43 3.93 2.06 -7.31
CA LEU A 43 3.34 1.10 -6.38
C LEU A 43 3.44 1.58 -4.93
N LYS A 44 4.54 2.21 -4.49
CA LYS A 44 4.64 2.82 -3.15
C LYS A 44 3.58 3.90 -2.95
N VAL A 45 3.42 4.83 -3.90
CA VAL A 45 2.37 5.87 -3.84
C VAL A 45 0.98 5.24 -3.73
N ARG A 46 0.69 4.22 -4.54
CA ARG A 46 -0.59 3.52 -4.50
C ARG A 46 -0.81 2.79 -3.18
N LYS A 47 0.23 2.16 -2.63
CA LYS A 47 0.19 1.49 -1.32
C LYS A 47 -0.16 2.47 -0.21
N ASP A 48 0.42 3.67 -0.23
CA ASP A 48 0.16 4.70 0.77
C ASP A 48 -1.28 5.23 0.67
N ASN A 49 -1.79 5.44 -0.55
CA ASN A 49 -3.20 5.82 -0.75
C ASN A 49 -4.18 4.78 -0.19
N ILE A 50 -3.89 3.49 -0.39
CA ILE A 50 -4.72 2.40 0.15
C ILE A 50 -4.66 2.38 1.68
N ARG A 51 -3.49 2.59 2.30
CA ARG A 51 -3.36 2.68 3.75
C ARG A 51 -4.17 3.83 4.35
N ILE A 52 -4.16 4.99 3.70
CA ILE A 52 -5.00 6.14 4.10
C ILE A 52 -6.48 5.77 4.01
N THR A 53 -6.87 5.05 2.96
CA THR A 53 -8.26 4.61 2.76
C THR A 53 -8.68 3.60 3.84
N ILE A 54 -7.81 2.63 4.17
CA ILE A 54 -8.04 1.66 5.26
C ILE A 54 -8.26 2.41 6.58
N ALA A 55 -7.37 3.33 6.95
CA ALA A 55 -7.49 4.11 8.18
C ALA A 55 -8.81 4.90 8.25
N SER A 56 -9.24 5.48 7.13
CA SER A 56 -10.54 6.16 7.05
C SER A 56 -11.72 5.19 7.22
N LEU A 57 -11.64 3.99 6.67
CA LEU A 57 -12.71 2.98 6.79
C LEU A 57 -12.77 2.37 8.19
N GLU A 58 -11.63 2.18 8.85
CA GLU A 58 -11.54 1.73 10.25
C GLU A 58 -12.17 2.77 11.19
N ALA A 59 -11.84 4.05 11.02
CA ALA A 59 -12.43 5.13 11.80
C ALA A 59 -13.97 5.19 11.63
N GLN A 60 -14.46 5.01 10.40
CA GLN A 60 -15.90 4.95 10.13
C GLN A 60 -16.56 3.72 10.75
N LEU A 61 -15.93 2.55 10.67
CA LEU A 61 -16.45 1.32 11.28
C LEU A 61 -16.59 1.48 12.79
N HIS A 62 -15.56 1.98 13.47
CA HIS A 62 -15.62 2.24 14.91
C HIS A 62 -16.69 3.26 15.30
N ALA A 63 -16.86 4.32 14.50
CA ALA A 63 -17.93 5.30 14.74
C ALA A 63 -19.33 4.67 14.61
N THR A 64 -19.52 3.73 13.68
CA THR A 64 -20.81 3.02 13.53
C THR A 64 -21.05 1.96 14.60
N GLU A 65 -20.01 1.37 15.18
CA GLU A 65 -20.13 0.39 16.27
C GLU A 65 -20.42 1.04 17.62
N ALA A 66 -20.03 2.31 17.79
CA ALA A 66 -20.24 3.09 19.02
C ALA A 66 -21.59 3.83 19.07
N ALA A 67 -22.34 3.87 17.96
CA ALA A 67 -23.64 4.52 17.82
C ALA A 67 -24.79 3.55 18.04
#